data_AF-A0A534UMI6-F1
#
_entry.id   AF-A0A534UMI6-F1
#
_cell.length_a   1.000
_cell.length_b   1.000
_cell.length_c   1.000
_cell.angle_alpha   90.00
_cell.angle_beta   90.00
_cell.angle_gamma   90.00
#
_symmetry.space_group_name_H-M   'P 1'
#
loop_
_entity.id
_entity.type
_entity.pdbx_description
1 polymer ?
#
loop_
_entity_poly.entity_id
_entity_poly.type
_entity_poly.pdbx_seq_one_letter_code
_entity_poly.pdbx_strand_id
1 'polypeptide(L)'
;MQFSVRFAESLRAPPELLSRANEVLLDIAESLASVPATSGLWSAMRAGNAELNLGGWHFEYHVDHARHRIVVLGAKKVAGARTG
;
A
#
# COMPACT_ATOMS: atom_id res chain seq x y z
N MET A 1 7.04 16.57 5.47
CA MET A 1 7.01 16.05 4.08
C MET A 1 5.77 15.18 3.98
N GLN A 2 4.96 15.34 2.93
CA GLN A 2 3.71 14.59 2.81
C GLN A 2 3.87 13.47 1.78
N PHE A 3 3.57 12.24 2.18
CA PHE A 3 3.49 11.12 1.26
C PHE A 3 2.20 11.17 0.45
N SER A 4 2.29 10.89 -0.84
CA SER A 4 1.13 10.77 -1.75
C SER A 4 0.78 9.30 -1.98
N VAL A 5 -0.49 8.97 -2.15
CA VAL A 5 -0.95 7.63 -2.53
C VAL A 5 -1.36 7.63 -4.01
N ARG A 6 -0.89 6.64 -4.78
CA ARG A 6 -1.28 6.46 -6.17
C ARG A 6 -1.62 5.00 -6.45
N PHE A 7 -2.67 4.79 -7.23
CA PHE A 7 -3.02 3.48 -7.75
C PHE A 7 -2.51 3.35 -9.18
N ALA A 8 -1.98 2.18 -9.55
CA ALA A 8 -1.65 1.89 -10.93
C ALA A 8 -2.93 1.99 -11.81
N GLU A 9 -2.81 2.54 -13.03
CA GLU A 9 -3.95 2.70 -13.95
C GLU A 9 -4.59 1.37 -14.37
N SER A 10 -3.78 0.30 -14.36
CA SER A 10 -4.21 -1.08 -14.63
C SER A 10 -4.97 -1.71 -13.48
N LEU A 11 -5.02 -1.09 -12.29
CA LEU A 11 -5.60 -1.67 -11.11
C LEU A 11 -7.13 -1.80 -11.25
N ARG A 12 -7.66 -2.96 -10.84
CA ARG A 12 -9.08 -3.30 -10.94
C ARG A 12 -9.56 -3.83 -9.59
N ALA A 13 -10.31 -3.01 -8.86
CA ALA A 13 -11.04 -3.40 -7.65
C ALA A 13 -12.31 -2.52 -7.53
N PRO A 14 -13.30 -2.92 -6.71
CA PRO A 14 -14.50 -2.12 -6.49
C PRO A 14 -14.16 -0.70 -5.97
N PRO A 15 -14.82 0.36 -6.47
CA PRO A 15 -14.49 1.76 -6.12
C PRO A 15 -14.50 2.05 -4.62
N GLU A 16 -15.47 1.51 -3.90
CA GLU A 16 -15.61 1.59 -2.45
C GLU A 16 -14.41 0.98 -1.71
N LEU A 17 -13.86 -0.13 -2.23
CA LEU A 17 -12.64 -0.72 -1.69
C LEU A 17 -11.41 0.11 -2.02
N LEU A 18 -11.34 0.72 -3.21
CA LEU A 18 -10.26 1.64 -3.56
C LEU A 18 -10.26 2.87 -2.65
N SER A 19 -11.43 3.45 -2.38
CA SER A 19 -11.57 4.56 -1.43
C SER A 19 -11.08 4.16 -0.05
N ARG A 20 -11.50 2.99 0.44
CA ARG A 20 -11.10 2.51 1.76
C ARG A 20 -9.61 2.19 1.83
N ALA A 21 -9.05 1.58 0.79
CA ALA A 21 -7.60 1.34 0.70
C ALA A 21 -6.84 2.66 0.67
N ASN A 22 -7.33 3.66 -0.04
CA ASN A 22 -6.71 4.98 -0.10
C ASN A 22 -6.66 5.65 1.28
N GLU A 23 -7.76 5.63 2.04
CA GLU A 23 -7.81 6.15 3.41
C GLU A 23 -6.76 5.48 4.30
N VAL A 24 -6.73 4.15 4.33
CA VAL A 24 -5.77 3.40 5.16
C VAL A 24 -4.32 3.68 4.74
N LEU A 25 -4.05 3.79 3.44
CA LEU A 25 -2.70 4.10 2.95
C LEU A 25 -2.30 5.55 3.24
N LEU A 26 -3.25 6.48 3.34
CA LEU A 26 -2.99 7.85 3.79
C LEU A 26 -2.62 7.89 5.28
N ASP A 27 -3.28 7.10 6.12
CA ASP A 27 -2.92 7.00 7.54
C ASP A 27 -1.51 6.39 7.73
N ILE A 28 -1.16 5.38 6.92
CA ILE A 28 0.20 4.82 6.87
C ILE A 28 1.20 5.89 6.39
N ALA A 29 0.86 6.64 5.34
CA ALA A 29 1.67 7.72 4.80
C ALA A 29 1.97 8.81 5.86
N GLU A 30 0.99 9.17 6.69
CA GLU A 30 1.18 10.10 7.81
C GLU A 30 2.13 9.51 8.86
N SER A 31 1.97 8.24 9.22
CA SER A 31 2.85 7.55 10.15
C SER A 31 4.29 7.50 9.64
N LEU A 32 4.48 7.23 8.35
CA LEU A 32 5.79 7.20 7.69
C LEU A 32 6.46 8.57 7.62
N ALA A 33 5.70 9.66 7.59
CA ALA A 33 6.26 11.01 7.58
C ALA A 33 7.03 11.37 8.87
N SER A 34 6.77 10.64 9.97
CA SER A 34 7.49 10.78 11.24
C SER A 34 8.81 9.99 11.30
N VAL A 35 9.03 9.07 10.35
CA VAL A 35 10.20 8.19 10.36
C VAL A 35 11.44 8.94 9.85
N PRO A 36 12.56 8.93 10.59
CA PRO A 36 13.80 9.58 10.14
C PRO A 36 14.34 8.97 8.85
N ALA A 37 14.86 9.79 7.94
CA ALA A 37 15.43 9.34 6.67
C ALA A 37 16.60 8.35 6.80
N THR A 38 17.29 8.35 7.94
CA THR A 38 18.40 7.43 8.28
C THR A 38 17.92 6.08 8.85
N SER A 39 16.61 5.90 9.04
CA SER A 39 16.05 4.66 9.59
C SER A 39 16.35 3.45 8.71
N GLY A 40 16.76 2.35 9.34
CA GLY A 40 16.92 1.06 8.67
C GLY A 40 15.62 0.49 8.09
N LEU A 41 14.46 1.00 8.52
CA LEU A 41 13.15 0.65 7.98
C LEU A 41 13.10 0.84 6.46
N TRP A 42 13.69 1.93 5.95
CA TRP A 42 13.65 2.23 4.53
C TRP A 42 14.37 1.17 3.69
N SER A 43 15.41 0.54 4.22
CA SER A 43 16.10 -0.57 3.55
C SER A 43 15.22 -1.80 3.47
N ALA A 44 14.47 -2.11 4.53
CA ALA A 44 13.51 -3.21 4.53
C ALA A 44 12.36 -2.95 3.54
N MET A 45 11.82 -1.73 3.51
CA MET A 45 10.73 -1.37 2.58
C MET A 45 11.17 -1.34 1.11
N ARG A 46 12.46 -1.14 0.83
CA ARG A 46 13.02 -1.28 -0.53
C ARG A 46 13.21 -2.72 -0.96
N ALA A 47 13.32 -3.66 -0.02
CA ALA A 47 13.60 -5.06 -0.32
C ALA A 47 12.40 -5.81 -0.93
N GLY A 48 11.19 -5.26 -0.83
CA GLY A 48 10.00 -5.88 -1.38
C GLY A 48 8.78 -4.98 -1.33
N ASN A 49 7.64 -5.53 -1.76
CA ASN A 49 6.36 -4.87 -1.65
C ASN A 49 5.71 -5.20 -0.30
N ALA A 50 4.91 -4.26 0.19
CA ALA A 50 4.08 -4.44 1.36
C ALA A 50 2.65 -4.82 0.94
N GLU A 51 1.91 -5.40 1.87
CA GLU A 51 0.58 -5.95 1.63
C GLU A 51 -0.45 -5.24 2.49
N LEU A 52 -1.64 -5.03 1.95
CA LEU A 52 -2.82 -4.51 2.65
C LEU A 52 -4.01 -5.40 2.33
N ASN A 53 -4.56 -6.07 3.35
CA ASN A 53 -5.72 -6.93 3.20
C ASN A 53 -6.98 -6.21 3.69
N LEU A 54 -7.98 -6.01 2.81
CA LEU A 54 -9.22 -5.27 3.10
C LEU A 54 -10.41 -5.93 2.41
N GLY A 55 -11.47 -6.25 3.17
CA GLY A 55 -12.75 -6.70 2.60
C GLY A 55 -12.65 -7.93 1.69
N GLY A 56 -11.76 -8.88 2.00
CA GLY A 56 -11.50 -10.06 1.16
C GLY A 56 -10.69 -9.75 -0.10
N TRP A 57 -10.04 -8.59 -0.17
CA TRP A 57 -9.08 -8.22 -1.19
C TRP A 57 -7.69 -8.07 -0.59
N HIS A 58 -6.71 -8.35 -1.42
CA HIS A 58 -5.31 -8.20 -1.14
C HIS A 58 -4.73 -7.16 -2.10
N PHE A 59 -4.17 -6.10 -1.53
CA PHE A 59 -3.50 -5.02 -2.24
C PHE A 59 -2.01 -5.12 -1.99
N GLU A 60 -1.24 -4.99 -3.06
CA GLU A 60 0.22 -4.94 -3.01
C GLU A 60 0.68 -3.52 -3.31
N TYR A 61 1.52 -2.96 -2.44
CA TYR A 61 2.00 -1.59 -2.58
C TYR A 61 3.49 -1.45 -2.28
N HIS A 62 4.11 -0.45 -2.89
CA HIS A 62 5.51 -0.09 -2.70
C HIS A 62 5.61 1.32 -2.12
N VAL A 63 6.60 1.55 -1.26
CA VAL A 63 6.88 2.87 -0.69
C VAL A 63 8.16 3.42 -1.28
N ASP A 64 8.00 4.40 -2.17
CA ASP A 64 9.06 5.22 -2.71
C ASP A 64 9.31 6.40 -1.76
N HIS A 65 10.19 6.18 -0.79
CA HIS A 65 10.59 7.23 0.15
C HIS A 65 11.25 8.42 -0.54
N ALA A 66 12.06 8.21 -1.59
CA ALA A 66 12.75 9.30 -2.28
C ALA A 66 11.78 10.28 -2.95
N ARG A 67 10.64 9.78 -3.42
CA ARG A 67 9.58 10.60 -4.04
C ARG A 67 8.40 10.88 -3.10
N HIS A 68 8.51 10.51 -1.82
CA HIS A 68 7.41 10.55 -0.85
C HIS A 68 6.09 10.02 -1.43
N ARG A 69 6.11 8.78 -1.91
CA ARG A 69 4.94 8.18 -2.56
C ARG A 69 4.75 6.72 -2.16
N ILE A 70 3.50 6.38 -1.91
CA ILE A 70 3.01 5.00 -1.87
C ILE A 70 2.34 4.69 -3.21
N VAL A 71 2.75 3.60 -3.85
CA VAL A 71 2.20 3.15 -5.13
C VAL A 71 1.58 1.79 -4.94
N VAL A 72 0.27 1.69 -5.18
CA VAL A 72 -0.46 0.42 -5.21
C VAL A 72 -0.28 -0.21 -6.58
N LEU A 73 0.39 -1.35 -6.62
CA LEU A 73 0.83 -2.04 -7.83
C LEU A 73 -0.20 -3.08 -8.28
N GLY A 74 -0.88 -3.73 -7.34
CA GLY A 74 -1.80 -4.82 -7.62
C GLY A 74 -2.94 -4.89 -6.62
N ALA A 75 -4.06 -5.43 -7.07
CA ALA A 75 -5.19 -5.79 -6.24
C ALA A 75 -5.76 -7.12 -6.73
N LYS A 76 -5.95 -8.08 -5.83
CA LYS A 76 -6.57 -9.36 -6.14
C LYS A 76 -7.62 -9.70 -5.10
N LYS A 77 -8.76 -10.23 -5.54
CA LYS A 77 -9.74 -10.82 -4.64
C LYS A 77 -9.13 -12.08 -4.04
N VAL A 78 -9.11 -12.17 -2.72
CA VAL A 78 -8.69 -13.38 -2.03
C VAL A 78 -9.80 -14.39 -2.24
N ALA A 79 -9.55 -15.38 -3.09
CA ALA A 79 -10.40 -16.56 -3.15
C ALA A 79 -10.34 -17.20 -1.75
N GLY A 80 -11.49 -17.27 -1.07
CA GLY A 80 -11.56 -17.88 0.26
C GLY A 80 -10.78 -19.20 0.23
N ALA A 81 -9.81 -19.34 1.13
CA ALA A 81 -9.03 -20.56 1.25
C ALA A 81 -10.01 -21.73 1.29
N ARG A 82 -10.05 -22.52 0.21
CA ARG A 82 -10.74 -23.80 0.21
C ARG A 82 -9.87 -24.69 1.08
N THR A 83 -10.15 -24.70 2.38
CA THR A 83 -9.69 -25.77 3.26
C THR A 83 -10.44 -27.02 2.79
N GLY A 84 -9.79 -27.77 1.90
CA GLY A 84 -10.15 -29.16 1.65
C GLY A 84 -9.76 -30.03 2.84
#